data_AF-A0A3D5AU44-F1
#
_entry.id   AF-A0A3D5AU44-F1
#
_cell.length_a   1.000
_cell.length_b   1.000
_cell.length_c   1.000
_cell.angle_alpha   90.00
_cell.angle_beta   90.00
_cell.angle_gamma   90.00
#
_symmetry.space_group_name_H-M   'P 1'
#
loop_
_entity.id
_entity.type
_entity.pdbx_description
1 polymer ?
#
loop_
_entity_poly.entity_id
_entity_poly.type
_entity_poly.pdbx_seq_one_letter_code
_entity_poly.pdbx_strand_id
1 'polypeptide(L)'
;MVEEWGHPTLRVNNKMFASGVPGETTMTVKCSKQEQEALLGAAPDVYSLAPYVGRFGWVKVDLSKVNPDELRELVVEAWRRTAPKRLVKEYDSA
;
A
#
# COMPACT_ATOMS: atom_id res chain seq x y z
N MET A 1 -23.18 8.79 -16.58
CA MET A 1 -22.12 9.35 -15.73
C MET A 1 -21.73 8.23 -14.79
N VAL A 2 -20.64 7.51 -15.06
CA VAL A 2 -20.23 6.38 -14.20
C VAL A 2 -19.42 7.00 -13.06
N GLU A 3 -20.01 7.03 -11.88
CA GLU A 3 -19.37 7.52 -10.66
C GLU A 3 -18.40 6.44 -10.18
N GLU A 4 -17.25 6.33 -10.84
CA GLU A 4 -16.12 5.51 -10.43
C GLU A 4 -15.32 6.34 -9.42
N TRP A 5 -15.60 6.11 -8.13
CA TRP A 5 -15.08 6.88 -7.00
C TRP A 5 -13.61 7.24 -7.19
N GLY A 6 -13.32 8.53 -7.37
CA GLY A 6 -12.03 9.11 -7.77
C GLY A 6 -10.92 9.01 -6.73
N HIS A 7 -10.69 7.80 -6.22
CA HIS A 7 -9.60 7.48 -5.30
C HIS A 7 -8.26 7.50 -6.06
N PRO A 8 -7.26 8.30 -5.64
CA PRO A 8 -5.94 8.28 -6.25
C PRO A 8 -5.33 6.88 -6.06
N THR A 9 -5.11 6.17 -7.17
CA THR A 9 -4.55 4.80 -7.14
C THR A 9 -3.16 4.77 -7.75
N LEU A 10 -2.22 4.14 -7.06
CA LEU A 10 -0.89 3.84 -7.55
C LEU A 10 -0.92 2.47 -8.22
N ARG A 11 -0.56 2.46 -9.51
CA ARG A 11 -0.57 1.28 -10.37
C ARG A 11 0.77 1.12 -11.07
N VAL A 12 1.22 -0.13 -11.19
CA VAL A 12 2.38 -0.51 -12.01
C VAL A 12 1.95 -1.58 -12.99
N ASN A 13 2.26 -1.41 -14.28
CA ASN A 13 1.87 -2.35 -15.33
C ASN A 13 0.38 -2.75 -15.28
N ASN A 14 -0.49 -1.74 -15.14
CA ASN A 14 -1.94 -1.89 -15.01
C ASN A 14 -2.44 -2.64 -13.75
N LYS A 15 -1.57 -2.89 -12.76
CA LYS A 15 -1.91 -3.53 -11.47
C LYS A 15 -1.80 -2.53 -10.33
N MET A 16 -2.84 -2.43 -9.52
CA MET A 16 -2.88 -1.56 -8.34
C MET A 16 -2.08 -2.15 -7.18
N PHE A 17 -1.29 -1.32 -6.51
CA PHE A 17 -0.52 -1.70 -5.31
C PHE A 17 -0.69 -0.73 -4.13
N ALA A 18 -1.23 0.48 -4.36
CA ALA A 18 -1.68 1.36 -3.29
C ALA A 18 -2.84 2.25 -3.77
N SER A 19 -3.67 2.71 -2.83
CA SER A 19 -4.80 3.58 -3.10
C SER A 19 -5.04 4.52 -1.92
N GLY A 20 -5.15 5.81 -2.18
CA GLY A 20 -5.56 6.81 -1.18
C GLY A 20 -7.06 7.08 -1.24
N VAL A 21 -7.61 7.68 -0.19
CA VAL A 21 -8.96 8.26 -0.20
C VAL A 21 -8.84 9.78 -0.23
N PRO A 22 -9.42 10.48 -1.23
CA PRO A 22 -9.28 11.92 -1.33
C PRO A 22 -9.95 12.59 -0.13
N GLY A 23 -9.23 13.48 0.54
CA GLY A 23 -9.69 14.14 1.76
C GLY A 23 -9.48 13.35 3.05
N GLU A 24 -9.01 12.10 2.99
CA GLU A 24 -8.55 11.36 4.16
C GLU A 24 -7.02 11.33 4.23
N THR A 25 -6.48 11.31 5.45
CA THR A 25 -5.06 11.03 5.71
C THR A 25 -4.81 9.53 5.77
N THR A 26 -5.47 8.75 4.91
CA THR A 26 -5.33 7.29 4.93
C THR A 26 -5.05 6.73 3.54
N MET A 27 -4.20 5.72 3.50
CA MET A 27 -3.81 5.03 2.28
C MET A 27 -3.86 3.53 2.51
N THR A 28 -4.41 2.80 1.55
CA THR A 28 -4.39 1.34 1.56
C THR A 28 -3.24 0.86 0.69
N VAL A 29 -2.35 0.04 1.25
CA VAL A 29 -1.17 -0.47 0.56
C VAL A 29 -1.22 -2.00 0.54
N LYS A 30 -0.83 -2.57 -0.59
CA LYS A 30 -0.74 -4.01 -0.79
C LYS A 30 0.49 -4.56 -0.08
N CYS A 31 0.30 -5.53 0.80
CA CYS A 31 1.36 -6.21 1.54
C CYS A 31 1.15 -7.73 1.49
N SER A 32 1.93 -8.51 2.25
CA SER A 32 1.60 -9.91 2.50
C SER A 32 0.74 -10.04 3.76
N LYS A 33 0.07 -11.18 3.96
CA LYS A 33 -0.64 -11.44 5.22
C LYS A 33 0.30 -11.42 6.42
N GLN A 34 1.47 -12.04 6.30
CA GLN A 34 2.49 -12.04 7.36
C GLN A 34 2.96 -10.63 7.72
N GLU A 35 3.19 -9.80 6.71
CA GLU A 35 3.63 -8.41 6.89
C GLU A 35 2.51 -7.54 7.45
N GLN A 36 1.26 -7.75 7.00
CA GLN A 36 0.07 -7.14 7.59
C GLN A 36 -0.03 -7.46 9.08
N GLU A 37 0.08 -8.72 9.47
CA GLU A 37 0.02 -9.14 10.88
C GLU A 37 1.16 -8.52 11.70
N ALA A 38 2.37 -8.46 11.14
CA ALA A 38 3.51 -7.81 11.78
C ALA A 38 3.28 -6.30 11.97
N LEU A 39 2.80 -5.58 10.94
CA LEU A 39 2.52 -4.15 11.00
C LEU A 39 1.40 -3.82 12.00
N LEU A 40 0.31 -4.60 11.98
CA LEU A 40 -0.78 -4.46 12.93
C LEU A 40 -0.33 -4.70 14.37
N GLY A 41 0.60 -5.64 14.59
CA GLY A 41 1.17 -5.90 15.91
C GLY A 41 2.18 -4.85 16.36
N ALA A 42 3.00 -4.33 15.45
CA ALA A 42 4.07 -3.38 15.76
C ALA A 42 3.56 -1.96 16.00
N ALA A 43 2.60 -1.49 15.20
CA ALA A 43 2.06 -0.13 15.31
C ALA A 43 0.55 -0.11 15.00
N PRO A 44 -0.30 -0.64 15.91
CA PRO A 44 -1.76 -0.67 15.73
C PRO A 44 -2.42 0.71 15.67
N ASP A 45 -1.75 1.77 16.11
CA ASP A 45 -2.25 3.15 16.03
C ASP A 45 -2.01 3.79 14.64
N VAL A 46 -1.11 3.21 13.85
CA VAL A 46 -0.72 3.64 12.49
C VAL A 46 -1.33 2.74 11.43
N TYR A 47 -1.35 1.43 11.68
CA TYR A 47 -1.78 0.41 10.75
C TYR A 47 -3.11 -0.21 11.19
N SER A 48 -4.02 -0.41 10.24
CA SER A 48 -5.32 -1.01 10.48
C SER A 48 -5.68 -1.98 9.35
N LEU A 49 -6.55 -2.95 9.66
CA LEU A 49 -7.01 -3.89 8.65
C LEU A 49 -7.85 -3.15 7.61
N ALA A 50 -7.48 -3.27 6.33
CA ALA A 50 -8.25 -2.64 5.27
C ALA A 50 -9.65 -3.29 5.17
N PRO A 51 -10.75 -2.50 5.19
CA PRO A 51 -12.08 -3.06 5.05
C PRO A 51 -12.19 -3.74 3.67
N TYR A 52 -12.72 -4.96 3.63
CA TYR A 52 -12.94 -5.80 2.43
C TYR A 52 -11.70 -6.40 1.75
N VAL A 53 -10.60 -5.65 1.62
CA VAL A 53 -9.37 -6.10 0.96
C VAL A 53 -8.32 -6.65 1.91
N GLY A 54 -8.50 -6.45 3.23
CA GLY A 54 -7.59 -6.96 4.26
C GLY A 54 -7.32 -8.46 4.16
N ARG A 55 -8.34 -9.26 3.80
CA ARG A 55 -8.21 -10.72 3.58
C ARG A 55 -7.25 -11.11 2.45
N PHE A 56 -6.94 -10.18 1.54
CA PHE A 56 -6.03 -10.38 0.42
C PHE A 56 -4.61 -9.85 0.72
N GLY A 57 -4.32 -9.45 1.96
CA GLY A 57 -3.04 -8.86 2.35
C GLY A 57 -2.97 -7.38 1.98
N TRP A 58 -3.97 -6.60 2.37
CA TRP A 58 -3.92 -5.14 2.21
C TRP A 58 -4.02 -4.48 3.58
N VAL A 59 -3.16 -3.51 3.85
CA VAL A 59 -3.12 -2.78 5.11
C VAL A 59 -3.56 -1.34 4.86
N LYS A 60 -4.38 -0.79 5.76
CA LYS A 60 -4.70 0.64 5.79
C LYS A 60 -3.65 1.32 6.67
N VAL A 61 -3.06 2.39 6.17
CA VAL A 61 -2.02 3.18 6.82
C VAL A 61 -2.55 4.58 7.06
N ASP A 62 -2.35 5.10 8.25
CA ASP A 62 -2.62 6.51 8.57
C ASP A 62 -1.40 7.38 8.25
N LEU A 63 -1.52 8.21 7.21
CA LEU A 63 -0.49 9.11 6.71
C LEU A 63 -0.15 10.25 7.68
N SER A 64 -1.02 10.53 8.66
CA SER A 64 -0.74 11.57 9.67
C SER A 64 0.16 11.07 10.82
N LYS A 65 0.28 9.74 10.95
CA LYS A 65 1.02 9.09 12.05
C LYS A 65 2.21 8.25 11.60
N VAL A 66 2.16 7.72 10.38
CA VAL A 66 3.24 6.87 9.85
C VAL A 66 4.52 7.67 9.65
N ASN A 67 5.66 7.07 9.95
CA ASN A 67 6.95 7.63 9.59
C ASN A 67 7.10 7.63 8.05
N PRO A 68 7.49 8.75 7.41
CA PRO A 68 7.69 8.80 5.96
C PRO A 68 8.70 7.77 5.43
N ASP A 69 9.72 7.40 6.20
CA ASP A 69 10.68 6.36 5.80
C ASP A 69 10.04 4.97 5.80
N GLU A 70 9.31 4.60 6.86
CA GLU A 70 8.57 3.33 6.93
C GLU A 70 7.50 3.24 5.84
N LEU A 71 6.78 4.35 5.61
CA LEU A 71 5.80 4.44 4.54
C LEU A 71 6.44 4.19 3.17
N ARG A 72 7.61 4.79 2.92
CA ARG A 72 8.35 4.60 1.68
C ARG A 72 8.74 3.13 1.51
N GLU A 73 9.29 2.50 2.54
CA GLU A 73 9.66 1.08 2.47
C GLU A 73 8.45 0.19 2.17
N LEU A 74 7.33 0.41 2.88
CA LEU A 74 6.09 -0.33 2.66
C LEU A 74 5.58 -0.18 1.21
N VAL A 75 5.61 1.04 0.67
CA VAL A 75 5.18 1.32 -0.72
C VAL A 75 6.13 0.69 -1.73
N VAL A 76 7.45 0.71 -1.48
CA VAL A 76 8.45 0.08 -2.35
C VAL A 76 8.28 -1.43 -2.37
N GLU A 77 8.05 -2.07 -1.23
CA GLU A 77 7.82 -3.52 -1.16
C GLU A 77 6.50 -3.91 -1.85
N ALA A 78 5.44 -3.11 -1.65
CA ALA A 78 4.17 -3.26 -2.37
C ALA A 78 4.35 -3.15 -3.90
N TRP A 79 5.16 -2.19 -4.34
CA TRP A 79 5.52 -1.99 -5.73
C TRP A 79 6.33 -3.17 -6.26
N ARG A 80 7.41 -3.60 -5.58
CA ARG A 80 8.26 -4.75 -5.97
C ARG A 80 7.46 -6.03 -6.15
N ARG A 81 6.47 -6.25 -5.29
CA ARG A 81 5.56 -7.40 -5.35
C ARG A 81 4.61 -7.36 -6.55
N THR A 82 4.26 -6.16 -7.01
CA THR A 82 3.29 -5.96 -8.08
C THR A 82 3.95 -5.76 -9.44
N ALA A 83 5.14 -5.18 -9.45
CA ALA A 83 5.93 -4.86 -10.61
C ALA A 83 6.48 -6.14 -11.29
N PRO A 84 6.61 -6.15 -12.62
CA PRO A 84 7.34 -7.20 -13.32
C PRO A 84 8.81 -7.21 -12.89
N LYS A 85 9.41 -8.42 -12.81
CA LYS A 85 10.82 -8.64 -12.41
C LYS A 85 11.81 -7.74 -13.16
N ARG A 86 11.51 -7.40 -14.42
CA ARG A 86 12.32 -6.48 -15.22
C ARG A 86 12.38 -5.07 -14.60
N LEU A 87 11.25 -4.49 -14.20
CA LEU A 87 11.24 -3.16 -13.58
C LEU A 87 11.89 -3.16 -12.20
N VAL A 88 11.70 -4.22 -11.42
CA VAL A 88 12.38 -4.38 -10.13
C VAL A 88 13.90 -4.39 -10.32
N LYS A 89 14.39 -5.12 -11.33
CA LYS A 89 15.81 -5.17 -11.65
C LYS A 89 16.37 -3.81 -12.08
N GLU A 90 15.62 -3.03 -12.87
CA GLU A 90 16.04 -1.68 -13.27
C GLU A 90 16.11 -0.75 -12.05
N TYR A 91 15.18 -0.87 -11.10
CA TYR A 91 15.16 -0.08 -9.87
C TYR A 91 16.28 -0.48 -8.89
N ASP A 92 16.64 -1.76 -8.84
CA ASP A 92 17.75 -2.26 -8.00
C ASP A 92 19.13 -1.94 -8.59
N SER A 93 19.20 -1.76 -9.92
CA SER A 93 20.43 -1.44 -10.64
C SER A 93 20.69 0.07 -10.78
N ALA A 94 19.80 0.92 -10.26
CA ALA A 94 19.87 2.38 -10.29
C ALA A 94 20.32 2.95 -8.94
#